data_AF-A0A9D4HBA9-F1
#
_entry.id   AF-A0A9D4HBA9-F1
#
_cell.length_a   1.000
_cell.length_b   1.000
_cell.length_c   1.000
_cell.angle_alpha   90.00
_cell.angle_beta   90.00
_cell.angle_gamma   90.00
#
_symmetry.space_group_name_H-M   'P 1'
#
loop_
_entity.id
_entity.type
_entity.pdbx_description
1 polymer ?
#
loop_
_entity_poly.entity_id
_entity_poly.type
_entity_poly.pdbx_seq_one_letter_code
_entity_poly.pdbx_strand_id
1 'polypeptide(L)'
;MLLLLLLLLLLLLLLLLLLLLLLLLLLLLLLLLLLLLLPLLLLLLLLLLLLLLLLLLLLLLLIVLLLLVLLPPPPPPPPPPRLLLLLLLLLLPLLLLLLPLLLLLLLLLPLLLLLLLLLLLLLLLLLLLLLLLLLLLLLLLLLLLLLLLLLQLLLLLLLLLLLLLLLLLLLLLLLLHHHHHHHSQ
;
A
#
# COMPACT_ATOMS: atom_id res chain seq x y z
N MET A 1 -11.00 -24.63 -35.71
CA MET A 1 -10.67 -24.84 -34.27
C MET A 1 -9.34 -24.17 -33.87
N LEU A 2 -8.25 -24.40 -34.61
CA LEU A 2 -6.92 -23.83 -34.31
C LEU A 2 -6.89 -22.28 -34.27
N LEU A 3 -7.57 -21.60 -35.20
CA LEU A 3 -7.66 -20.13 -35.23
C LEU A 3 -8.33 -19.56 -33.97
N LEU A 4 -9.42 -20.16 -33.51
CA LEU A 4 -10.17 -19.71 -32.32
C LEU A 4 -9.34 -19.90 -31.04
N LEU A 5 -8.60 -21.01 -30.96
CA LEU A 5 -7.68 -21.26 -29.86
C LEU A 5 -6.53 -20.25 -29.84
N LEU A 6 -6.00 -19.88 -31.02
CA LEU A 6 -4.95 -18.86 -31.14
C LEU A 6 -5.46 -17.46 -30.75
N LEU A 7 -6.68 -17.10 -31.16
CA LEU A 7 -7.31 -15.84 -30.77
C LEU A 7 -7.51 -15.76 -29.24
N LEU A 8 -7.99 -16.85 -28.63
CA LEU A 8 -8.19 -16.92 -27.18
C LEU A 8 -6.86 -16.79 -26.43
N LEU A 9 -5.81 -17.47 -26.91
CA LEU A 9 -4.47 -17.38 -26.33
C LEU A 9 -3.92 -15.95 -26.42
N LEU A 10 -4.10 -15.28 -27.56
CA LEU A 10 -3.67 -13.89 -27.75
C LEU A 10 -4.42 -12.94 -26.79
N LEU A 11 -5.74 -13.09 -26.67
CA LEU A 11 -6.55 -12.29 -25.75
C LEU A 11 -6.11 -12.49 -24.29
N LEU A 12 -5.84 -13.74 -23.90
CA LEU A 12 -5.32 -14.07 -22.57
C LEU A 12 -3.96 -13.42 -22.32
N LEU A 13 -3.06 -13.49 -23.30
CA LEU A 13 -1.73 -12.86 -23.21
C LEU A 13 -1.84 -11.34 -23.06
N LEU A 14 -2.73 -10.70 -23.83
CA LEU A 14 -2.96 -9.26 -23.76
C LEU A 14 -3.54 -8.85 -22.39
N LEU A 15 -4.51 -9.60 -21.89
CA LEU A 15 -5.11 -9.36 -20.57
C LEU A 15 -4.05 -9.50 -19.46
N LEU A 16 -3.23 -10.55 -19.55
CA LEU A 16 -2.12 -10.78 -18.61
C LEU A 16 -1.11 -9.62 -18.65
N LEU A 17 -0.75 -9.14 -19.83
CA LEU A 17 0.17 -8.02 -20.01
C LEU A 17 -0.39 -6.73 -19.42
N LEU A 18 -1.64 -6.38 -19.74
CA LEU A 18 -2.31 -5.19 -19.22
C LEU A 18 -2.35 -5.21 -17.69
N LEU A 19 -2.63 -6.37 -17.13
CA LEU A 19 -2.66 -6.55 -15.69
C LEU A 19 -1.28 -6.44 -15.06
N LEU A 20 -0.25 -7.04 -15.66
CA LEU A 20 1.13 -6.93 -15.21
C LEU A 20 1.57 -5.45 -15.20
N LEU A 21 1.19 -4.68 -16.21
CA LEU A 21 1.42 -3.24 -16.27
C LEU A 21 0.71 -2.51 -15.13
N LEU A 22 -0.56 -2.82 -14.87
CA LEU A 22 -1.32 -2.24 -13.76
C LEU A 22 -0.68 -2.55 -12.40
N LEU A 23 -0.23 -3.80 -12.21
CA LEU A 23 0.47 -4.25 -11.02
C LEU A 23 1.78 -3.48 -10.83
N LEU A 24 2.56 -3.32 -11.91
CA LEU A 24 3.81 -2.56 -11.90
C LEU A 24 3.57 -1.09 -11.55
N LEU A 25 2.54 -0.47 -12.13
CA LEU A 25 2.16 0.91 -11.83
C LEU A 25 1.78 1.07 -10.36
N LEU A 26 0.99 0.13 -9.83
CA LEU A 26 0.56 0.14 -8.44
C LEU A 26 1.75 -0.03 -7.48
N LEU A 27 2.70 -0.90 -7.82
CA LEU A 27 3.94 -1.10 -7.09
C LEU A 27 4.82 0.17 -7.13
N LEU A 28 4.92 0.83 -8.28
CA LEU A 28 5.64 2.09 -8.42
C LEU A 28 5.02 3.19 -7.54
N LEU A 29 3.68 3.28 -7.53
CA LEU A 29 2.96 4.21 -6.67
C LEU A 29 3.19 3.92 -5.19
N LEU A 30 3.19 2.64 -4.79
CA LEU A 30 3.52 2.20 -3.43
C LEU A 30 4.94 2.65 -3.04
N LEU A 31 5.91 2.43 -3.94
CA LEU A 31 7.30 2.84 -3.74
C LEU A 31 7.43 4.36 -3.60
N LEU A 32 6.75 5.12 -4.46
CA LEU A 32 6.73 6.58 -4.39
C LEU A 32 6.16 7.06 -3.06
N LEU A 33 5.06 6.45 -2.61
CA LEU A 33 4.43 6.79 -1.34
C LEU A 33 5.36 6.50 -0.15
N LEU A 34 6.06 5.36 -0.17
CA LEU A 34 7.07 5.01 0.82
C LEU A 34 8.23 6.01 0.81
N LEU A 35 8.67 6.43 -0.38
CA LEU A 35 9.72 7.43 -0.54
C LEU A 35 9.30 8.80 0.02
N LEU A 36 8.02 9.16 -0.08
CA LEU A 36 7.47 10.38 0.51
C LEU A 36 7.30 10.27 2.03
N LEU A 37 7.00 9.08 2.55
CA LEU A 37 6.86 8.82 3.98
C LEU A 37 8.18 9.00 4.73
N LEU A 38 9.30 8.58 4.13
CA LEU A 38 10.63 8.63 4.74
C LEU A 38 11.06 10.04 5.18
N PRO A 39 11.07 11.08 4.32
CA PRO A 39 11.47 12.43 4.73
C PRO A 39 10.50 13.02 5.75
N LEU A 40 9.21 12.67 5.73
CA LEU A 40 8.26 13.09 6.75
C LEU A 40 8.56 12.47 8.12
N LEU A 41 8.93 11.19 8.16
CA LEU A 41 9.40 10.55 9.40
C LEU A 41 10.69 11.18 9.93
N LEU A 42 11.63 11.49 9.04
CA LEU A 42 12.87 12.19 9.43
C LEU A 42 12.58 13.59 9.97
N LEU A 43 11.65 14.32 9.34
CA LEU A 43 11.21 15.63 9.81
C LEU A 43 10.52 15.53 11.17
N LEU A 44 9.65 14.53 11.37
CA LEU A 44 9.03 14.26 12.67
C LEU A 44 10.08 14.03 13.75
N LEU A 45 11.07 13.18 13.45
CA LEU A 45 12.16 12.84 14.37
C LEU A 45 12.99 14.09 14.70
N LEU A 46 13.34 14.89 13.70
CA LEU A 46 14.07 16.15 13.88
C LEU A 46 13.26 17.12 14.76
N LEU A 47 11.97 17.28 14.50
CA LEU A 47 11.08 18.15 15.26
C LEU A 47 10.99 17.70 16.72
N LEU A 48 10.85 16.40 16.95
CA LEU A 48 10.81 15.81 18.30
C LEU A 48 12.15 16.00 19.02
N LEU A 49 13.28 15.83 18.33
CA LEU A 49 14.61 16.07 18.88
C LEU A 49 14.78 17.55 19.26
N LEU A 50 14.34 18.48 18.41
CA LEU A 50 14.40 19.91 18.66
C LEU A 50 13.54 20.29 19.87
N LEU A 51 12.32 19.75 19.95
CA LEU A 51 11.42 19.94 21.08
C LEU A 51 12.07 19.46 22.38
N LEU A 52 12.68 18.27 22.36
CA LEU A 52 13.39 17.71 23.51
C LEU A 52 14.57 18.59 23.94
N LEU A 53 15.37 19.05 22.98
CA LEU A 53 16.52 19.91 23.25
C LEU A 53 16.08 21.26 23.84
N LEU A 54 15.01 21.86 23.33
CA LEU A 54 14.46 23.10 23.87
C LEU A 54 13.91 22.90 25.28
N LEU A 55 13.21 21.80 25.53
CA LEU A 55 12.72 21.45 26.87
C LEU A 55 13.88 21.22 27.85
N LEU A 56 14.96 20.56 27.40
CA LEU A 56 16.17 20.38 28.20
C LEU A 56 16.85 21.72 28.51
N LEU A 57 16.94 22.62 27.52
CA LEU A 57 17.50 23.96 27.72
C LEU A 57 16.67 24.76 28.72
N LEU A 58 15.34 24.71 28.61
CA LEU A 58 14.42 25.35 29.54
C LEU A 58 14.59 24.79 30.95
N LEU A 59 14.72 23.46 31.08
CA LEU A 59 14.96 22.79 32.35
C LEU A 59 16.30 23.20 32.96
N LEU A 60 17.37 23.21 32.16
CA LEU A 60 18.69 23.65 32.61
C LEU A 60 18.65 25.10 33.08
N LEU A 61 17.99 25.98 32.32
CA LEU A 61 17.81 27.38 32.69
C LEU A 61 17.06 27.50 34.03
N LEU A 62 16.00 26.72 34.22
CA LEU A 62 15.24 26.66 35.47
C LEU A 62 16.12 26.17 36.64
N ILE A 63 16.95 25.15 36.42
CA ILE A 63 17.87 24.62 37.44
C ILE A 63 18.92 25.69 37.81
N VAL A 64 19.52 26.36 36.83
CA VAL A 64 20.47 27.45 37.10
C VAL A 64 19.80 28.56 37.91
N LEU A 65 18.59 28.97 37.53
CA LEU A 65 17.81 29.95 38.28
C LEU A 65 17.54 29.49 39.72
N LEU A 66 17.12 28.24 39.90
CA LEU A 66 16.85 27.65 41.20
C LEU A 66 18.11 27.59 42.07
N LEU A 67 19.25 27.18 41.51
CA LEU A 67 20.53 27.12 42.22
C LEU A 67 21.00 28.52 42.64
N LEU A 68 20.82 29.54 41.79
CA LEU A 68 21.10 30.93 42.15
C LEU A 68 20.25 31.42 43.33
N VAL A 69 19.03 30.90 43.49
CA VAL A 69 18.13 31.25 44.59
C VAL A 69 18.41 30.44 45.86
N LEU A 70 18.77 29.15 45.73
CA LEU A 70 18.89 28.21 46.85
C LEU A 70 20.30 28.08 47.44
N LEU A 71 21.37 28.38 46.70
CA LEU A 71 22.70 28.40 47.30
C LEU A 71 22.83 29.65 48.20
N PRO A 72 23.07 29.49 49.51
CA PRO A 72 23.38 30.64 50.35
C PRO A 72 24.70 31.23 49.82
N PRO A 73 24.77 32.54 49.56
CA PRO A 73 26.01 33.11 49.05
C PRO A 73 27.09 32.87 50.12
N PRO A 74 28.37 32.63 49.74
CA PRO A 74 29.45 32.95 50.66
C PRO A 74 29.27 34.42 51.07
N PRO A 75 29.85 34.91 52.16
CA PRO A 75 29.72 36.31 52.54
C PRO A 75 30.81 37.17 51.85
N PRO A 76 30.55 37.76 50.67
CA PRO A 76 31.09 39.05 50.28
C PRO A 76 29.97 40.11 50.33
N PRO A 77 30.28 41.41 50.15
CA PRO A 77 29.26 42.48 50.14
C PRO A 77 28.09 42.12 49.24
N PRO A 78 26.83 42.43 49.64
CA PRO A 78 25.64 42.03 48.90
C PRO A 78 25.80 42.41 47.42
N PRO A 79 25.71 41.47 46.47
CA PRO A 79 25.72 41.82 45.06
C PRO A 79 24.60 42.84 44.85
N PRO A 80 24.88 43.99 44.22
CA PRO A 80 23.88 45.05 44.12
C PRO A 80 22.63 44.46 43.45
N PRO A 81 21.41 44.74 43.94
CA PRO A 81 20.15 44.21 43.40
C PRO A 81 20.01 44.47 41.89
N ARG A 82 20.77 45.43 41.36
CA ARG A 82 20.96 45.71 39.94
C ARG A 82 21.46 44.52 39.12
N LEU A 83 22.33 43.65 39.66
CA LEU A 83 22.86 42.50 38.91
C LEU A 83 21.79 41.41 38.69
N LEU A 84 20.95 41.15 39.69
CA LEU A 84 19.81 40.24 39.55
C LEU A 84 18.80 40.78 38.54
N LEU A 85 18.54 42.08 38.57
CA LEU A 85 17.68 42.75 37.58
C LEU A 85 18.27 42.68 36.17
N LEU A 86 19.59 42.86 36.01
CA LEU A 86 20.26 42.75 34.71
C LEU A 86 20.23 41.30 34.17
N LEU A 87 20.43 40.31 35.04
CA LEU A 87 20.33 38.90 34.66
C LEU A 87 18.90 38.54 34.27
N LEU A 88 17.89 38.99 35.02
CA LEU A 88 16.48 38.80 34.66
C LEU A 88 16.12 39.52 33.36
N LEU A 89 16.63 40.73 33.15
CA LEU A 89 16.44 41.50 31.91
C LEU A 89 17.08 40.80 30.71
N LEU A 90 18.18 40.08 30.91
CA LEU A 90 18.85 39.30 29.85
C LEU A 90 18.13 37.97 29.58
N LEU A 91 17.58 37.32 30.61
CA LEU A 91 16.85 36.05 30.47
C LEU A 91 15.43 36.22 29.92
N LEU A 92 14.75 37.33 30.24
CA LEU A 92 13.40 37.61 29.77
C LEU A 92 13.24 37.58 28.23
N PRO A 93 14.08 38.25 27.42
CA PRO A 93 13.98 38.18 25.95
C PRO A 93 14.27 36.78 25.42
N LEU A 94 15.15 36.02 26.08
CA LEU A 94 15.41 34.62 25.71
C LEU A 94 14.16 33.75 25.94
N LEU A 95 13.50 33.89 27.10
CA LEU A 95 12.23 33.21 27.40
C LEU A 95 11.12 33.63 26.43
N LEU A 96 11.04 34.93 26.12
CA LEU A 96 10.06 35.47 25.18
C LEU A 96 10.27 34.98 23.75
N LEU A 97 11.50 34.62 23.37
CA LEU A 97 11.81 33.99 22.08
C LEU A 97 11.56 32.48 22.09
N LEU A 98 11.89 31.78 23.19
CA LEU A 98 11.71 30.33 23.29
C LEU A 98 10.24 29.92 23.35
N LEU A 99 9.39 30.70 24.02
CA LEU A 99 7.96 30.40 24.17
C LEU A 99 7.19 30.30 22.83
N PRO A 100 7.26 31.28 21.90
CA PRO A 100 6.59 31.18 20.62
C PRO A 100 7.17 30.06 19.76
N LEU A 101 8.47 29.76 19.86
CA LEU A 101 9.08 28.63 19.17
C LEU A 101 8.54 27.29 19.69
N LEU A 102 8.45 27.12 21.01
CA LEU A 102 7.84 25.95 21.64
C LEU A 102 6.38 25.78 21.17
N LEU A 103 5.61 26.86 21.19
CA LEU A 103 4.20 26.85 20.76
C LEU A 103 4.07 26.49 19.28
N LEU A 104 4.93 27.03 18.42
CA LEU A 104 4.98 26.68 17.01
C LEU A 104 5.28 25.18 16.83
N LEU A 105 6.28 24.65 17.51
CA LEU A 105 6.64 23.23 17.43
C LEU A 105 5.51 22.34 17.94
N LEU A 106 4.85 22.74 19.03
CA LEU A 106 3.70 22.04 19.60
C LEU A 106 2.50 22.03 18.65
N LEU A 107 2.32 23.07 17.83
CA LEU A 107 1.27 23.14 16.82
C LEU A 107 1.62 22.38 15.54
N LEU A 108 2.88 22.41 15.11
CA LEU A 108 3.35 21.68 13.93
C LEU A 108 3.36 20.17 14.14
N LEU A 109 3.70 19.70 15.34
CA LEU A 109 3.76 18.27 15.67
C LEU A 109 2.45 17.52 15.34
N PRO A 110 1.26 17.92 15.84
CA PRO A 110 0.01 17.22 15.54
C PRO A 110 -0.39 17.32 14.07
N LEU A 111 -0.07 18.42 13.38
CA LEU A 111 -0.31 18.56 11.93
C LEU A 111 0.53 17.57 11.13
N LEU A 112 1.80 17.43 11.49
CA LEU A 112 2.70 16.48 10.83
C LEU A 112 2.29 15.03 11.13
N LEU A 113 1.87 14.73 12.38
CA LEU A 113 1.32 13.43 12.74
C LEU A 113 0.03 13.12 11.97
N LEU A 114 -0.86 14.08 11.78
CA LEU A 114 -2.07 13.92 10.98
C LEU A 114 -1.72 13.62 9.52
N LEU A 115 -0.77 14.36 8.94
CA LEU A 115 -0.30 14.13 7.57
C LEU A 115 0.31 12.72 7.42
N LEU A 116 1.14 12.32 8.38
CA LEU A 116 1.73 10.98 8.42
C LEU A 116 0.65 9.90 8.51
N LEU A 117 -0.36 10.10 9.36
CA LEU A 117 -1.50 9.18 9.50
C LEU A 117 -2.30 9.08 8.20
N LEU A 118 -2.60 10.20 7.55
CA LEU A 118 -3.28 10.23 6.26
C LEU A 118 -2.50 9.45 5.21
N LEU A 119 -1.19 9.66 5.15
CA LEU A 119 -0.32 9.00 4.19
C LEU A 119 -0.21 7.49 4.47
N LEU A 120 -0.15 7.09 5.74
CA LEU A 120 -0.20 5.70 6.15
C LEU A 120 -1.55 5.04 5.82
N LEU A 121 -2.67 5.75 6.00
CA LEU A 121 -3.99 5.28 5.61
C LEU A 121 -4.09 5.08 4.10
N LEU A 122 -3.57 6.03 3.32
CA LEU A 122 -3.51 5.92 1.86
C LEU A 122 -2.66 4.71 1.44
N LEU A 123 -1.52 4.48 2.10
CA LEU A 123 -0.67 3.31 1.87
C LEU A 123 -1.42 2.01 2.14
N LEU A 124 -2.13 1.95 3.26
CA LEU A 124 -2.94 0.78 3.63
C LEU A 124 -4.06 0.52 2.61
N LEU A 125 -4.77 1.58 2.20
CA LEU A 125 -5.81 1.47 1.18
C LEU A 125 -5.25 0.98 -0.15
N LEU A 126 -4.09 1.48 -0.56
CA LEU A 126 -3.42 1.05 -1.78
C LEU A 126 -3.01 -0.42 -1.72
N LEU A 127 -2.49 -0.86 -0.57
CA LEU A 127 -2.14 -2.26 -0.32
C LEU A 127 -3.38 -3.16 -0.36
N LEU A 128 -4.49 -2.72 0.22
CA LEU A 128 -5.75 -3.45 0.17
C LEU A 128 -6.28 -3.55 -1.27
N LEU A 129 -6.21 -2.46 -2.04
CA LEU A 129 -6.58 -2.45 -3.44
C LEU A 129 -5.73 -3.43 -4.26
N LEU A 130 -4.41 -3.44 -4.02
CA LEU A 130 -3.47 -4.39 -4.62
C LEU A 130 -3.88 -5.84 -4.32
N LEU A 131 -4.17 -6.13 -3.04
CA LEU A 131 -4.59 -7.47 -2.62
C LEU A 131 -5.92 -7.88 -3.29
N LEU A 132 -6.89 -6.97 -3.34
CA LEU A 132 -8.18 -7.21 -3.98
C LEU A 132 -8.02 -7.47 -5.48
N LEU A 133 -7.18 -6.69 -6.16
CA LEU A 133 -6.87 -6.87 -7.58
C LEU A 133 -6.22 -8.24 -7.83
N LEU A 134 -5.27 -8.64 -6.99
CA LEU A 134 -4.63 -9.96 -7.06
C LEU A 134 -5.65 -11.09 -6.86
N LEU A 135 -6.56 -10.94 -5.89
CA LEU A 135 -7.61 -11.92 -5.64
C LEU A 135 -8.58 -12.03 -6.82
N LEU A 136 -8.99 -10.89 -7.38
CA LEU A 136 -9.85 -10.84 -8.56
C LEU A 136 -9.17 -11.52 -9.76
N LEU A 137 -7.87 -11.30 -9.96
CA LEU A 137 -7.09 -11.98 -10.98
C LEU A 137 -7.14 -13.50 -10.79
N LEU A 138 -6.86 -13.97 -9.58
CA LEU A 138 -6.85 -15.40 -9.27
C LEU A 138 -8.22 -16.02 -9.57
N LEU A 139 -9.31 -15.33 -9.20
CA LEU A 139 -10.67 -15.76 -9.46
C LEU A 139 -10.98 -15.81 -10.96
N LEU A 140 -10.59 -14.76 -11.71
CA LEU A 140 -10.82 -14.71 -13.15
C LEU A 140 -10.06 -15.83 -13.88
N LEU A 141 -8.81 -16.08 -13.48
CA LEU A 141 -8.00 -17.17 -14.02
C LEU A 141 -8.66 -18.53 -13.74
N LEU A 142 -9.14 -18.75 -12.51
CA LEU A 142 -9.85 -19.96 -12.13
C LEU A 142 -11.12 -20.16 -12.96
N LEU A 143 -11.92 -19.10 -13.12
CA LEU A 143 -13.16 -19.13 -13.92
C LEU A 143 -12.87 -19.46 -15.38
N LEU A 144 -11.84 -18.83 -15.96
CA LEU A 144 -11.42 -19.08 -17.33
C LEU A 144 -10.99 -20.55 -17.50
N LEU A 145 -10.20 -21.08 -16.56
CA LEU A 145 -9.77 -22.47 -16.57
C LEU A 145 -10.97 -23.43 -16.48
N LEU A 146 -11.94 -23.14 -15.62
CA LEU A 146 -13.18 -23.91 -15.52
C LEU A 146 -13.96 -23.89 -16.84
N LEU A 147 -14.11 -22.71 -17.46
CA LEU A 147 -14.81 -22.56 -18.73
C LEU A 147 -14.13 -23.36 -19.85
N LEU A 148 -12.81 -23.30 -19.92
CA LEU A 148 -12.01 -24.08 -20.87
C LEU A 148 -12.23 -25.59 -20.69
N LEU A 149 -12.22 -26.07 -19.44
CA LEU A 149 -12.48 -27.47 -19.12
C LEU A 149 -13.89 -27.89 -19.52
N LEU A 150 -14.90 -27.06 -19.25
CA LEU A 150 -16.29 -27.31 -19.65
C LEU A 150 -16.43 -27.37 -21.18
N LEU A 151 -15.82 -26.43 -21.89
CA LEU A 151 -15.83 -26.42 -23.36
C LEU A 151 -15.18 -27.68 -23.94
N GLN A 152 -14.06 -28.11 -23.36
CA GLN A 152 -13.39 -29.33 -23.75
C GLN A 152 -14.27 -30.57 -23.53
N LEU A 153 -14.94 -30.67 -22.39
CA LEU A 153 -15.89 -31.75 -22.09
C LEU A 153 -17.04 -31.77 -23.11
N LEU A 154 -17.63 -30.61 -23.41
CA LEU A 154 -18.72 -30.50 -24.38
C LEU A 154 -18.29 -30.94 -25.78
N LEU A 155 -17.10 -30.52 -26.22
CA LEU A 155 -16.55 -30.94 -27.51
C LEU A 155 -16.34 -32.45 -27.57
N LEU A 156 -15.83 -33.05 -26.49
CA LEU A 156 -15.65 -34.49 -26.40
C LEU A 156 -17.00 -35.24 -26.48
N LEU A 157 -18.03 -34.74 -25.79
CA LEU A 157 -19.38 -35.31 -25.84
C LEU A 157 -19.97 -35.22 -27.25
N LEU A 158 -19.83 -34.07 -27.91
CA LEU A 158 -20.31 -33.89 -29.29
C LEU A 158 -19.61 -34.85 -30.26
N LEU A 159 -18.29 -35.01 -30.12
CA LEU A 159 -17.52 -35.96 -30.91
C LEU A 159 -18.03 -37.39 -30.72
N LEU A 160 -18.27 -37.78 -29.46
CA LEU A 160 -18.80 -39.11 -29.12
C LEU A 160 -20.18 -39.34 -29.75
N LEU A 161 -21.09 -38.35 -29.67
CA LEU A 161 -22.41 -38.43 -30.27
C LEU A 161 -22.33 -38.59 -31.79
N LEU A 162 -21.46 -37.82 -32.44
CA LEU A 162 -21.26 -37.90 -33.89
C LEU A 162 -20.74 -39.29 -34.29
N LEU A 163 -19.78 -39.83 -33.54
CA LEU A 163 -19.25 -41.18 -33.75
C LEU A 163 -20.36 -42.23 -33.64
N LEU A 164 -21.21 -42.14 -32.62
CA LEU A 164 -22.34 -43.04 -32.41
C LEU A 164 -23.33 -42.99 -33.58
N LEU A 165 -23.68 -41.78 -34.03
CA LEU A 165 -24.59 -41.58 -35.16
C LEU A 165 -24.04 -42.22 -36.44
N LEU A 166 -22.74 -42.01 -36.71
CA LEU A 166 -22.08 -42.58 -37.88
C LEU A 166 -22.07 -44.11 -37.83
N LEU A 167 -21.82 -44.69 -36.65
CA LEU A 167 -21.87 -46.13 -36.44
C LEU A 167 -23.28 -46.70 -36.68
N LEU A 168 -24.31 -46.01 -36.19
CA LEU A 168 -25.71 -46.41 -36.41
C LEU A 168 -26.10 -46.34 -37.89
N LEU A 169 -25.68 -45.29 -38.59
CA LEU A 169 -25.93 -45.15 -40.02
C LEU A 169 -25.23 -46.25 -40.83
N LEU A 170 -23.99 -46.58 -40.48
CA LEU A 170 -23.26 -47.68 -41.10
C LEU A 170 -23.97 -49.02 -40.89
N LEU A 171 -24.46 -49.27 -39.67
CA LEU A 171 -25.23 -50.48 -39.37
C LEU A 171 -26.53 -50.56 -40.19
N LEU A 172 -27.24 -49.44 -40.35
CA LEU A 172 -28.45 -49.39 -41.15
C LEU A 172 -28.17 -49.65 -42.64
N LEU A 173 -27.08 -49.09 -43.18
CA LEU A 173 -26.66 -49.37 -44.56
C LEU A 173 -26.32 -50.84 -44.76
N LEU A 174 -25.63 -51.48 -43.81
CA LEU A 174 -25.35 -52.91 -43.87
C LEU A 174 -26.63 -53.75 -43.88
N LEU A 175 -27.63 -53.39 -43.07
CA LEU A 175 -28.92 -54.07 -43.03
C LEU A 175 -29.67 -53.93 -44.36
N LEU A 176 -29.71 -52.74 -44.94
CA LEU A 176 -30.34 -52.50 -46.24
C LEU A 176 -29.64 -53.27 -47.36
N HIS A 177 -28.30 -53.29 -47.36
CA HIS A 177 -27.53 -54.06 -48.31
C HIS A 177 -27.84 -55.56 -48.21
N HIS A 178 -27.90 -56.09 -46.98
CA HIS A 178 -28.28 -57.49 -46.75
C HIS A 178 -29.69 -57.82 -47.25
N HIS A 179 -30.66 -56.91 -47.03
CA HIS A 179 -32.03 -57.11 -47.51
C HIS A 179 -32.12 -57.08 -49.05
N HIS A 180 -31.38 -56.17 -49.70
CA HIS A 180 -31.36 -56.08 -51.15
C HIS A 180 -30.75 -57.31 -51.81
N HIS A 181 -29.75 -57.92 -51.17
CA HIS A 181 -29.11 -59.16 -51.62
C HIS A 181 -30.04 -60.38 -51.54
N HIS A 182 -31.00 -60.37 -50.62
CA HIS A 182 -32.01 -61.42 -50.46
C HIS A 182 -33.18 -61.30 -51.44
N HIS A 183 -33.47 -60.11 -51.98
CA HIS A 183 -34.54 -59.89 -52.95
C HIS A 183 -34.11 -60.00 -54.43
N SER A 184 -32.80 -60.08 -54.69
CA SER A 184 -32.24 -60.28 -56.04
C SER A 184 -31.94 -61.75 -56.37
N GLN A 185 -32.52 -62.70 -55.62
CA GLN A 185 -32.57 -64.13 -55.93
C GLN A 185 -34.00 -64.50 -56.36
#